data_AF-A0A9L0IU61-F1
#
_entry.id   AF-A0A9L0IU61-F1
#
_cell.length_a   1.000
_cell.length_b   1.000
_cell.length_c   1.000
_cell.angle_alpha   90.00
_cell.angle_beta   90.00
_cell.angle_gamma   90.00
#
_symmetry.space_group_name_H-M   'P 1'
#
loop_
_entity.id
_entity.type
_entity.pdbx_description
1 polymer ?
#
loop_
_entity_poly.entity_id
_entity_poly.type
_entity_poly.pdbx_seq_one_letter_code
_entity_poly.pdbx_strand_id
1 'polypeptide(L)'
;MAAFYGADLQTVVDGGWAPWGPWGECSRTCGGGVQFSHRECKDPEPQNGGRYCLGRRAKYQSCHTEECPPDGKSFREQQCEKYNAYNYTDVDGNPLQWVPKYAGVSPRDRCKLFCRARGRSEFKVFEAKVIDGTLCGPETLAICVRGQCVKAGCDHVVDSPIKLDRCGVCGGKGNSCRKVSGSLNPSSYGYNDIVTIPAGATNIDVKQRSHPGVQNDGNYLALKTADGQYLLNGNLAISAIEQDILVKGTILKYSGSIATLERLQSFRPLPEPLTVQLLTVPGEVFRPKVKYTFFVPNDVDFSIQNSKERATTNVIQPLINAQWVLGDWSECSSSCGAGWQRRTVECRDPNGQASATCNKALKPEDAKPCGSQPCPL
;
A
#
# COMPACT_ATOMS: atom_id res chain seq x y z
N MET A 1 -20.38 -18.04 87.77
CA MET A 1 -20.87 -18.30 86.39
C MET A 1 -19.89 -17.68 85.43
N ALA A 2 -19.01 -18.48 84.82
CA ALA A 2 -18.10 -18.01 83.78
C ALA A 2 -18.80 -18.17 82.44
N ALA A 3 -18.92 -17.08 81.68
CA ALA A 3 -19.48 -17.08 80.33
C ALA A 3 -18.43 -17.59 79.33
N PHE A 4 -18.85 -18.53 78.49
CA PHE A 4 -18.09 -19.06 77.36
C PHE A 4 -17.89 -17.96 76.30
N TYR A 5 -16.64 -17.69 75.90
CA TYR A 5 -16.35 -17.07 74.61
C TYR A 5 -15.75 -18.15 73.69
N GLY A 6 -16.60 -18.78 72.89
CA GLY A 6 -16.16 -19.59 71.77
C GLY A 6 -15.55 -18.69 70.71
N ALA A 7 -14.26 -18.84 70.45
CA ALA A 7 -13.61 -18.22 69.29
C ALA A 7 -14.08 -18.96 68.04
N ASP A 8 -14.87 -18.28 67.20
CA ASP A 8 -15.32 -18.81 65.91
C ASP A 8 -14.11 -19.00 65.00
N LEU A 9 -13.74 -20.25 64.72
CA LEU A 9 -12.66 -20.60 63.79
C LEU A 9 -13.18 -20.39 62.36
N GLN A 10 -13.15 -19.14 61.88
CA GLN A 10 -13.56 -18.80 60.52
C GLN A 10 -12.69 -19.53 59.50
N THR A 11 -13.27 -20.51 58.80
CA THR A 11 -12.56 -21.33 57.81
C THR A 11 -12.17 -20.50 56.61
N VAL A 12 -10.90 -20.51 56.24
CA VAL A 12 -10.41 -19.87 55.01
C VAL A 12 -11.04 -20.56 53.81
N VAL A 13 -11.76 -19.82 52.96
CA VAL A 13 -12.35 -20.32 51.72
C VAL A 13 -11.70 -19.60 50.55
N ASP A 14 -10.91 -20.32 49.76
CA ASP A 14 -10.37 -19.78 48.51
C ASP A 14 -11.49 -19.64 47.47
N GLY A 15 -11.41 -18.59 46.65
CA GLY A 15 -12.42 -18.33 45.63
C GLY A 15 -12.36 -19.29 44.45
N GLY A 16 -13.53 -19.67 43.94
CA GLY A 16 -13.70 -20.45 42.73
C GLY A 16 -14.37 -19.66 41.61
N TRP A 17 -13.98 -19.97 40.37
CA TRP A 17 -14.56 -19.33 39.19
C TRP A 17 -15.97 -19.87 38.95
N ALA A 18 -16.94 -18.97 38.86
CA ALA A 18 -18.26 -19.29 38.33
C ALA A 18 -18.18 -19.72 36.85
N PRO A 19 -19.23 -20.39 36.32
CA PRO A 19 -19.35 -20.63 34.89
C PRO A 19 -19.21 -19.35 34.08
N TRP A 20 -18.77 -19.51 32.84
CA TRP A 20 -18.74 -18.41 31.88
C TRP A 20 -20.15 -17.89 31.62
N GLY A 21 -20.33 -16.57 31.70
CA GLY A 21 -21.55 -15.91 31.28
C GLY A 21 -21.79 -16.03 29.77
N PRO A 22 -22.97 -15.61 29.28
CA PRO A 22 -23.27 -15.59 27.86
C PRO A 22 -22.27 -14.74 27.09
N TRP A 23 -22.16 -14.98 25.79
CA TRP A 23 -21.42 -14.09 24.90
C TRP A 23 -22.17 -12.76 24.79
N GLY A 24 -21.44 -11.66 24.92
CA GLY A 24 -21.97 -10.33 24.66
C GLY A 24 -22.08 -10.03 23.16
N GLU A 25 -22.48 -8.81 22.85
CA GLU A 25 -22.62 -8.35 21.46
C GLU A 25 -21.31 -8.45 20.67
N CYS A 26 -21.45 -8.78 19.39
CA CYS A 26 -20.32 -8.78 18.48
C CYS A 26 -19.92 -7.35 18.11
N SER A 27 -18.61 -7.08 18.08
CA SER A 27 -18.10 -5.76 17.70
C SER A 27 -18.36 -5.38 16.23
N ARG A 28 -18.70 -6.34 15.37
CA ARG A 28 -18.95 -6.18 13.94
C ARG A 28 -20.09 -7.08 13.49
N THR A 29 -20.73 -6.70 12.39
CA THR A 29 -21.83 -7.46 11.76
C THR A 29 -21.38 -8.22 10.51
N CYS A 30 -20.12 -8.09 10.10
CA CYS A 30 -19.48 -8.83 9.02
C CYS A 30 -17.95 -8.69 9.10
N GLY A 31 -17.24 -9.55 8.37
CA GLY A 31 -15.80 -9.53 8.09
C GLY A 31 -14.93 -9.77 9.32
N GLY A 32 -15.47 -10.43 10.35
CA GLY A 32 -14.77 -10.80 11.57
C GLY A 32 -14.82 -9.76 12.68
N GLY A 33 -15.85 -9.84 13.52
CA GLY A 33 -15.91 -9.16 14.81
C GLY A 33 -15.40 -10.01 15.96
N VAL A 34 -15.44 -9.44 17.16
CA VAL A 34 -15.02 -10.07 18.41
C VAL A 34 -16.12 -9.86 19.44
N GLN A 35 -16.46 -10.92 20.16
CA GLN A 35 -17.39 -10.91 21.29
C GLN A 35 -16.71 -11.46 22.53
N PHE A 36 -17.15 -11.00 23.71
CA PHE A 36 -16.56 -11.37 24.99
C PHE A 36 -17.55 -12.13 25.86
N SER A 37 -17.01 -13.04 26.67
CA SER A 37 -17.73 -13.69 27.77
C SER A 37 -16.90 -13.52 29.03
N HIS A 38 -17.58 -13.25 30.14
CA HIS A 38 -16.96 -12.94 31.43
C HIS A 38 -17.39 -13.94 32.49
N ARG A 39 -16.58 -14.08 33.52
CA ARG A 39 -16.90 -14.87 34.71
C ARG A 39 -16.44 -14.16 35.97
N GLU A 40 -17.06 -14.51 37.08
CA GLU A 40 -16.80 -13.92 38.39
C GLU A 40 -16.23 -14.97 39.33
N CYS A 41 -15.44 -14.53 40.30
CA CYS A 41 -14.85 -15.39 41.32
C CYS A 41 -15.84 -15.53 42.48
N LYS A 42 -16.89 -16.32 42.28
CA LYS A 42 -18.02 -16.42 43.21
C LYS A 42 -18.57 -17.83 43.43
N ASP A 43 -17.86 -18.85 42.96
CA ASP A 43 -18.29 -20.25 43.08
C ASP A 43 -17.17 -21.12 43.67
N PRO A 44 -16.86 -20.98 44.98
CA PRO A 44 -17.42 -20.04 45.96
C PRO A 44 -16.74 -18.66 45.96
N GLU A 45 -17.30 -17.66 46.64
CA GLU A 45 -16.60 -16.39 46.90
C GLU A 45 -15.45 -16.59 47.93
N PRO A 46 -14.30 -15.91 47.76
CA PRO A 46 -13.23 -15.97 48.77
C PRO A 46 -13.71 -15.41 50.13
N GLN A 47 -13.49 -16.16 51.20
CA GLN A 47 -13.86 -15.76 52.57
C GLN A 47 -12.69 -15.93 53.54
N ASN A 48 -12.73 -15.16 54.64
CA ASN A 48 -11.82 -15.30 55.78
C ASN A 48 -10.33 -15.27 55.41
N GLY A 49 -9.95 -14.37 54.48
CA GLY A 49 -8.57 -14.26 53.99
C GLY A 49 -8.20 -15.25 52.88
N GLY A 50 -9.17 -15.96 52.31
CA GLY A 50 -8.98 -16.85 51.17
C GLY A 50 -8.52 -16.13 49.91
N ARG A 51 -7.81 -16.85 49.05
CA ARG A 51 -7.19 -16.32 47.85
C ARG A 51 -8.22 -16.02 46.78
N TYR A 52 -7.99 -14.94 46.04
CA TYR A 52 -8.77 -14.65 44.83
C TYR A 52 -8.43 -15.62 43.70
N CYS A 53 -9.40 -15.86 42.81
CA CYS A 53 -9.25 -16.78 41.69
C CYS A 53 -8.10 -16.40 40.75
N LEU A 54 -7.25 -17.37 40.43
CA LEU A 54 -6.18 -17.22 39.44
C LEU A 54 -6.68 -17.55 38.03
N GLY A 55 -6.26 -16.75 37.04
CA GLY A 55 -6.55 -16.97 35.62
C GLY A 55 -7.40 -15.87 34.98
N ARG A 56 -7.90 -16.15 33.77
CA ARG A 56 -8.62 -15.14 32.96
C ARG A 56 -10.06 -14.95 33.47
N ARG A 57 -10.45 -13.70 33.69
CA ARG A 57 -11.84 -13.28 33.99
C ARG A 57 -12.70 -12.97 32.76
N ALA A 58 -12.07 -12.92 31.59
CA ALA A 58 -12.71 -12.69 30.30
C ALA A 58 -12.09 -13.61 29.25
N LYS A 59 -12.94 -14.17 28.39
CA LYS A 59 -12.54 -14.86 27.16
C LYS A 59 -13.21 -14.16 25.97
N TYR A 60 -12.68 -14.39 24.78
CA TYR A 60 -13.20 -13.80 23.56
C TYR A 60 -13.16 -14.83 22.42
N GLN A 61 -14.00 -14.60 21.42
CA GLN A 61 -14.02 -15.38 20.19
C GLN A 61 -14.45 -14.50 19.02
N SER A 62 -14.16 -14.97 17.80
CA SER A 62 -14.67 -14.35 16.58
C SER A 62 -16.17 -14.51 16.44
N CYS A 63 -16.79 -13.59 15.70
CA CYS A 63 -18.21 -13.60 15.33
C CYS A 63 -18.39 -12.89 13.98
N HIS A 64 -19.48 -13.17 13.26
CA HIS A 64 -19.80 -12.56 11.97
C HIS A 64 -18.61 -12.62 10.98
N THR A 65 -18.13 -13.84 10.71
CA THR A 65 -16.91 -14.11 9.92
C THR A 65 -17.12 -14.05 8.42
N GLU A 66 -18.36 -13.97 7.96
CA GLU A 66 -18.74 -13.75 6.57
C GLU A 66 -18.16 -12.44 6.02
N GLU A 67 -17.66 -12.43 4.79
CA GLU A 67 -17.08 -11.23 4.18
C GLU A 67 -18.09 -10.08 4.10
N CYS A 68 -17.62 -8.86 4.33
CA CYS A 68 -18.46 -7.68 4.18
C CYS A 68 -18.76 -7.40 2.70
N PRO A 69 -19.91 -6.77 2.38
CA PRO A 69 -20.19 -6.27 1.04
C PRO A 69 -19.07 -5.35 0.54
N PRO A 70 -18.75 -5.36 -0.77
CA PRO A 70 -17.72 -4.51 -1.34
C PRO A 70 -18.20 -3.05 -1.39
N ASP A 71 -17.92 -2.30 -0.32
CA ASP A 71 -18.16 -0.85 -0.22
C ASP A 71 -16.95 -0.02 -0.69
N GLY A 72 -15.84 -0.69 -1.05
CA GLY A 72 -14.60 -0.07 -1.48
C GLY A 72 -13.81 0.59 -0.34
N LYS A 73 -14.14 0.33 0.93
CA LYS A 73 -13.46 0.90 2.09
C LYS A 73 -13.06 -0.17 3.10
N SER A 74 -11.99 0.08 3.83
CA SER A 74 -11.63 -0.81 4.94
C SER A 74 -12.42 -0.46 6.21
N PHE A 75 -12.62 -1.41 7.12
CA PHE A 75 -13.28 -1.14 8.41
C PHE A 75 -12.52 -0.09 9.26
N ARG A 76 -11.19 0.01 9.11
CA ARG A 76 -10.40 1.07 9.75
C ARG A 76 -10.62 2.43 9.08
N GLU A 77 -10.83 2.45 7.77
CA GLU A 77 -11.15 3.67 7.03
C GLU A 77 -12.50 4.22 7.45
N GLN A 78 -13.53 3.38 7.58
CA GLN A 78 -14.84 3.79 8.12
C GLN A 78 -14.71 4.45 9.52
N GLN A 79 -13.82 3.91 10.38
CA GLN A 79 -13.54 4.51 11.69
C GLN A 79 -12.86 5.89 11.59
N CYS A 80 -11.94 6.09 10.64
CA CYS A 80 -11.35 7.41 10.39
C CYS A 80 -12.38 8.40 9.82
N GLU A 81 -13.24 7.95 8.89
CA GLU A 81 -14.23 8.80 8.23
C GLU A 81 -15.28 9.36 9.19
N LYS A 82 -15.54 8.70 10.33
CA LYS A 82 -16.35 9.24 11.41
C LYS A 82 -15.89 10.64 11.83
N TYR A 83 -14.60 10.95 11.68
CA TYR A 83 -14.02 12.24 12.05
C TYR A 83 -14.06 13.29 10.92
N ASN A 84 -14.50 12.94 9.72
CA ASN A 84 -14.75 13.90 8.63
C ASN A 84 -15.96 14.80 8.93
N ALA A 85 -16.87 14.35 9.81
CA ALA A 85 -18.04 15.12 10.23
C ALA A 85 -17.70 16.32 11.13
N TYR A 86 -16.49 16.40 11.65
CA TYR A 86 -16.02 17.55 12.42
C TYR A 86 -15.39 18.57 11.48
N ASN A 87 -15.51 19.86 11.79
CA ASN A 87 -14.97 20.98 11.01
C ASN A 87 -13.43 21.08 11.08
N TYR A 88 -12.72 19.97 10.83
CA TYR A 88 -11.30 20.00 10.54
C TYR A 88 -11.14 20.50 9.13
N THR A 89 -10.65 21.71 8.99
CA THR A 89 -10.37 22.31 7.68
C THR A 89 -8.89 22.39 7.42
N ASP A 90 -8.52 22.39 6.15
CA ASP A 90 -7.20 22.82 5.73
C ASP A 90 -7.05 24.35 5.84
N VAL A 91 -5.87 24.83 5.42
CA VAL A 91 -5.51 26.26 5.39
C VAL A 91 -6.46 27.08 4.50
N ASP A 92 -7.08 26.43 3.52
CA ASP A 92 -8.01 27.04 2.55
C ASP A 92 -9.48 26.91 2.99
N GLY A 93 -9.74 26.36 4.18
CA GLY A 93 -11.09 26.18 4.72
C GLY A 93 -11.83 24.94 4.20
N ASN A 94 -11.19 24.07 3.42
CA ASN A 94 -11.82 22.85 2.91
C ASN A 94 -11.79 21.75 3.97
N PRO A 95 -12.86 20.94 4.10
CA PRO A 95 -12.90 19.85 5.07
C PRO A 95 -11.85 18.78 4.76
N LEU A 96 -11.13 18.34 5.79
CA LEU A 96 -10.15 17.27 5.69
C LEU A 96 -10.83 15.91 5.55
N GLN A 97 -10.34 15.10 4.60
CA GLN A 97 -10.69 13.69 4.49
C GLN A 97 -9.66 12.84 5.24
N TRP A 98 -10.07 12.20 6.33
CA TRP A 98 -9.23 11.33 7.15
C TRP A 98 -9.18 9.90 6.60
N VAL A 99 -7.98 9.38 6.42
CA VAL A 99 -7.72 8.00 5.98
C VAL A 99 -6.77 7.30 6.96
N PRO A 100 -6.78 5.95 7.04
CA PRO A 100 -5.89 5.22 7.94
C PRO A 100 -4.40 5.52 7.69
N LYS A 101 -3.62 5.61 8.77
CA LYS A 101 -2.15 5.72 8.72
C LYS A 101 -1.51 4.49 9.34
N TYR A 102 -0.61 3.87 8.59
CA TYR A 102 0.17 2.70 8.99
C TYR A 102 1.68 2.94 8.86
N ALA A 103 2.11 3.75 7.90
CA ALA A 103 3.50 4.17 7.72
C ALA A 103 4.00 4.95 8.96
N GLY A 104 5.16 4.57 9.48
CA GLY A 104 5.75 5.13 10.70
C GLY A 104 5.04 4.77 12.02
N VAL A 105 4.00 3.93 12.01
CA VAL A 105 3.31 3.49 13.25
C VAL A 105 4.04 2.28 13.87
N SER A 106 4.44 2.41 15.13
CA SER A 106 5.07 1.33 15.91
C SER A 106 4.17 0.08 15.96
N PRO A 107 4.72 -1.14 15.88
CA PRO A 107 3.95 -2.39 16.03
C PRO A 107 3.07 -2.44 17.29
N ARG A 108 3.52 -1.83 18.40
CA ARG A 108 2.77 -1.80 19.68
C ARG A 108 1.54 -0.88 19.63
N ASP A 109 1.55 0.10 18.74
CA ASP A 109 0.51 1.12 18.61
C ASP A 109 -0.44 0.84 17.42
N ARG A 110 -0.28 -0.29 16.72
CA ARG A 110 -1.07 -0.69 15.54
C ARG A 110 -2.57 -0.78 15.79
N CYS A 111 -3.00 -0.89 17.05
CA CYS A 111 -4.40 -0.93 17.45
C CYS A 111 -4.94 0.37 18.03
N LYS A 112 -4.21 1.49 17.91
CA LYS A 112 -4.76 2.84 18.07
C LYS A 112 -5.27 3.33 16.71
N LEU A 113 -6.22 4.26 16.71
CA LEU A 113 -6.78 4.82 15.48
C LEU A 113 -5.93 6.00 15.00
N PHE A 114 -4.82 5.70 14.31
CA PHE A 114 -4.04 6.70 13.57
C PHE A 114 -4.70 7.00 12.24
N CYS A 115 -5.08 8.27 12.03
CA CYS A 115 -5.61 8.76 10.78
C CYS A 115 -4.77 9.93 10.27
N ARG A 116 -4.58 10.02 8.96
CA ARG A 116 -3.90 11.12 8.29
C ARG A 116 -4.85 11.81 7.32
N ALA A 117 -4.62 13.09 7.06
CA ALA A 117 -5.33 13.77 6.00
C ALA A 117 -4.92 13.21 4.63
N ARG A 118 -5.90 12.98 3.75
CA ARG A 118 -5.66 12.47 2.40
C ARG A 118 -4.84 13.48 1.59
N GLY A 119 -3.78 13.00 0.95
CA GLY A 119 -2.87 13.84 0.16
C GLY A 119 -1.94 14.75 0.97
N ARG A 120 -1.97 14.71 2.30
CA ARG A 120 -1.19 15.59 3.18
C ARG A 120 -0.41 14.79 4.24
N SER A 121 0.48 15.46 4.97
CA SER A 121 1.37 14.85 5.97
C SER A 121 0.83 14.91 7.40
N GLU A 122 -0.15 15.77 7.69
CA GLU A 122 -0.74 15.84 9.04
C GLU A 122 -1.47 14.54 9.41
N PHE A 123 -1.33 14.17 10.68
CA PHE A 123 -1.97 12.99 11.26
C PHE A 123 -2.42 13.25 12.69
N LYS A 124 -3.39 12.44 13.14
CA LYS A 124 -3.95 12.48 14.49
C LYS A 124 -4.23 11.07 14.98
N VAL A 125 -4.16 10.88 16.29
CA VAL A 125 -4.63 9.67 16.97
C VAL A 125 -6.00 9.99 17.55
N PHE A 126 -7.06 9.46 16.93
CA PHE A 126 -8.43 9.77 17.33
C PHE A 126 -8.95 8.90 18.47
N GLU A 127 -8.51 7.64 18.51
CA GLU A 127 -8.93 6.68 19.54
C GLU A 127 -7.73 5.91 20.09
N ALA A 128 -7.73 5.69 21.41
CA ALA A 128 -6.71 4.89 22.08
C ALA A 128 -6.81 3.40 21.69
N LYS A 129 -7.97 2.97 21.19
CA LYS A 129 -8.22 1.60 20.69
C LYS A 129 -9.17 1.67 19.51
N VAL A 130 -8.80 1.05 18.39
CA VAL A 130 -9.75 0.75 17.31
C VAL A 130 -10.79 -0.25 17.79
N ILE A 131 -11.93 -0.32 17.11
CA ILE A 131 -12.97 -1.30 17.40
C ILE A 131 -12.39 -2.72 17.26
N ASP A 132 -12.70 -3.60 18.21
CA ASP A 132 -12.20 -4.97 18.19
C ASP A 132 -12.62 -5.70 16.90
N GLY A 133 -11.74 -6.52 16.33
CA GLY A 133 -11.91 -7.11 15.01
C GLY A 133 -11.30 -6.29 13.85
N THR A 134 -10.85 -5.06 14.10
CA THR A 134 -10.15 -4.27 13.07
C THR A 134 -8.77 -4.85 12.76
N LEU A 135 -8.42 -5.02 11.48
CA LEU A 135 -7.08 -5.46 11.05
C LEU A 135 -5.98 -4.53 11.58
N CYS A 136 -4.88 -5.11 12.04
CA CYS A 136 -3.73 -4.40 12.59
C CYS A 136 -2.93 -3.61 11.55
N GLY A 137 -2.88 -4.12 10.31
CA GLY A 137 -2.07 -3.58 9.23
C GLY A 137 -2.52 -4.18 7.89
N PRO A 138 -2.25 -3.51 6.75
CA PRO A 138 -2.60 -4.04 5.43
C PRO A 138 -1.77 -5.28 5.02
N GLU A 139 -0.68 -5.56 5.72
CA GLU A 139 0.23 -6.69 5.50
C GLU A 139 -0.09 -7.94 6.34
N THR A 140 -1.10 -7.87 7.20
CA THR A 140 -1.38 -8.93 8.17
C THR A 140 -2.86 -9.20 8.29
N LEU A 141 -3.19 -10.44 8.64
CA LEU A 141 -4.54 -10.86 8.99
C LEU A 141 -4.79 -10.74 10.50
N ALA A 142 -3.78 -10.35 11.28
CA ALA A 142 -3.94 -10.08 12.70
C ALA A 142 -4.97 -8.97 12.93
N ILE A 143 -5.83 -9.18 13.93
CA ILE A 143 -6.88 -8.26 14.32
C ILE A 143 -6.60 -7.65 15.68
N CYS A 144 -7.20 -6.50 15.94
CA CYS A 144 -7.13 -5.84 17.24
C CYS A 144 -8.15 -6.44 18.21
N VAL A 145 -7.70 -6.82 19.39
CA VAL A 145 -8.54 -7.24 20.52
C VAL A 145 -8.05 -6.52 21.77
N ARG A 146 -8.90 -5.68 22.37
CA ARG A 146 -8.60 -4.83 23.53
C ARG A 146 -7.37 -3.94 23.36
N GLY A 147 -7.07 -3.54 22.13
CA GLY A 147 -5.90 -2.71 21.80
C GLY A 147 -4.60 -3.49 21.56
N GLN A 148 -4.66 -4.81 21.45
CA GLN A 148 -3.51 -5.66 21.12
C GLN A 148 -3.73 -6.40 19.81
N CYS A 149 -2.67 -6.58 19.03
CA CYS A 149 -2.71 -7.40 17.83
C CYS A 149 -2.66 -8.88 18.17
N VAL A 150 -3.74 -9.60 17.84
CA VAL A 150 -3.84 -11.05 17.99
C VAL A 150 -3.85 -11.70 16.61
N LYS A 151 -3.30 -12.91 16.52
CA LYS A 151 -3.27 -13.65 15.26
C LYS A 151 -4.68 -14.08 14.90
N ALA A 152 -5.02 -13.97 13.62
CA ALA A 152 -6.24 -14.52 13.06
C ALA A 152 -5.93 -15.11 11.68
N GLY A 153 -6.75 -16.07 11.28
CA GLY A 153 -6.69 -16.66 9.96
C GLY A 153 -7.34 -15.77 8.90
N CYS A 154 -7.24 -16.19 7.64
CA CYS A 154 -7.92 -15.51 6.53
C CYS A 154 -9.44 -15.73 6.51
N ASP A 155 -9.92 -16.62 7.35
CA ASP A 155 -11.31 -16.96 7.63
C ASP A 155 -11.93 -16.05 8.71
N HIS A 156 -11.19 -15.00 9.12
CA HIS A 156 -11.57 -14.05 10.17
C HIS A 156 -11.72 -14.66 11.58
N VAL A 157 -11.16 -15.86 11.78
CA VAL A 157 -11.20 -16.56 13.08
C VAL A 157 -9.90 -16.34 13.85
N VAL A 158 -10.02 -15.86 15.10
CA VAL A 158 -8.91 -15.71 16.04
C VAL A 158 -8.19 -17.05 16.22
N ASP A 159 -6.86 -17.01 16.21
CA ASP A 159 -5.98 -18.17 16.35
C ASP A 159 -6.19 -19.28 15.30
N SER A 160 -6.96 -19.02 14.23
CA SER A 160 -7.08 -19.93 13.10
C SER A 160 -5.75 -20.05 12.35
N PRO A 161 -5.30 -21.28 12.03
CA PRO A 161 -4.06 -21.50 11.29
C PRO A 161 -4.22 -21.28 9.79
N ILE A 162 -5.44 -21.04 9.30
CA ILE A 162 -5.75 -20.95 7.86
C ILE A 162 -5.19 -19.63 7.31
N LYS A 163 -4.39 -19.73 6.25
CA LYS A 163 -3.71 -18.59 5.61
C LYS A 163 -4.20 -18.40 4.19
N LEU A 164 -4.01 -17.18 3.68
CA LEU A 164 -4.11 -16.92 2.25
C LEU A 164 -3.00 -17.69 1.53
N ASP A 165 -3.35 -18.29 0.40
CA ASP A 165 -2.36 -18.80 -0.53
C ASP A 165 -1.72 -17.67 -1.35
N ARG A 166 -0.79 -18.04 -2.24
CA ARG A 166 -0.12 -17.07 -3.13
C ARG A 166 -1.07 -16.34 -4.09
N CYS A 167 -2.26 -16.87 -4.31
CA CYS A 167 -3.31 -16.32 -5.17
C CYS A 167 -4.31 -15.44 -4.40
N GLY A 168 -4.12 -15.27 -3.08
CA GLY A 168 -5.06 -14.53 -2.24
C GLY A 168 -6.33 -15.30 -1.91
N VAL A 169 -6.35 -16.63 -2.07
CA VAL A 169 -7.48 -17.49 -1.70
C VAL A 169 -7.28 -18.05 -0.30
N CYS A 170 -8.28 -17.90 0.56
CA CYS A 170 -8.21 -18.41 1.93
C CYS A 170 -8.25 -19.94 1.96
N GLY A 171 -7.25 -20.58 2.58
CA GLY A 171 -7.12 -22.04 2.57
C GLY A 171 -6.84 -22.62 1.18
N GLY A 172 -6.46 -21.77 0.21
CA GLY A 172 -6.21 -22.17 -1.17
C GLY A 172 -4.92 -23.00 -1.34
N LYS A 173 -4.81 -23.66 -2.49
CA LYS A 173 -3.64 -24.49 -2.85
C LYS A 173 -2.61 -23.75 -3.72
N GLY A 174 -2.89 -22.52 -4.12
CA GLY A 174 -2.03 -21.69 -4.97
C GLY A 174 -2.06 -22.03 -6.45
N ASN A 175 -3.06 -22.77 -6.95
CA ASN A 175 -3.16 -23.17 -8.34
C ASN A 175 -4.14 -22.33 -9.18
N SER A 176 -4.88 -21.41 -8.56
CA SER A 176 -5.85 -20.51 -9.22
C SER A 176 -5.21 -19.28 -9.87
N CYS A 177 -3.89 -19.14 -9.80
CA CYS A 177 -3.15 -18.01 -10.34
C CYS A 177 -1.79 -18.43 -10.90
N ARG A 178 -1.24 -17.59 -11.76
CA ARG A 178 0.11 -17.71 -12.33
C ARG A 178 1.02 -16.61 -11.81
N LYS A 179 2.30 -16.95 -11.58
CA LYS A 179 3.32 -15.98 -11.19
C LYS A 179 3.76 -15.19 -12.42
N VAL A 180 3.78 -13.87 -12.28
CA VAL A 180 4.36 -12.93 -13.24
C VAL A 180 5.60 -12.32 -12.62
N SER A 181 6.68 -12.24 -13.39
CA SER A 181 7.92 -11.61 -12.96
C SER A 181 8.66 -10.99 -14.13
N GLY A 182 9.36 -9.90 -13.88
CA GLY A 182 10.20 -9.26 -14.88
C GLY A 182 11.18 -8.28 -14.27
N SER A 183 11.93 -7.61 -15.14
CA SER A 183 12.92 -6.61 -14.77
C SER A 183 12.98 -5.50 -15.79
N LEU A 184 13.29 -4.29 -15.35
CA LEU A 184 13.62 -3.15 -16.22
C LEU A 184 15.07 -2.73 -15.92
N ASN A 185 15.90 -2.78 -16.95
CA ASN A 185 17.33 -2.43 -16.89
C ASN A 185 17.69 -1.20 -17.74
N PRO A 186 17.13 -1.00 -18.96
CA PRO A 186 17.25 0.28 -19.65
C PRO A 186 16.07 1.19 -19.34
N SER A 187 16.34 2.48 -19.19
CA SER A 187 15.33 3.54 -19.12
C SER A 187 15.75 4.73 -19.98
N SER A 188 14.75 5.45 -20.46
CA SER A 188 14.90 6.78 -21.06
C SER A 188 14.62 7.85 -19.99
N TYR A 189 15.08 9.09 -20.22
CA TYR A 189 14.73 10.19 -19.31
C TYR A 189 13.21 10.38 -19.24
N GLY A 190 12.71 10.64 -18.03
CA GLY A 190 11.28 10.76 -17.75
C GLY A 190 10.67 9.44 -17.27
N TYR A 191 9.37 9.29 -17.50
CA TYR A 191 8.58 8.16 -17.01
C TYR A 191 8.64 6.99 -17.99
N ASN A 192 9.07 5.83 -17.49
CA ASN A 192 9.15 4.58 -18.24
C ASN A 192 8.14 3.59 -17.68
N ASP A 193 7.24 3.07 -18.50
CA ASP A 193 6.30 2.02 -18.08
C ASP A 193 7.05 0.72 -17.76
N ILE A 194 6.90 0.21 -16.53
CA ILE A 194 7.48 -1.08 -16.11
C ILE A 194 6.48 -2.19 -16.41
N VAL A 195 5.27 -2.07 -15.87
CA VAL A 195 4.19 -3.06 -15.99
C VAL A 195 2.86 -2.45 -15.56
N THR A 196 1.77 -2.83 -16.25
CA THR A 196 0.41 -2.59 -15.79
C THR A 196 -0.09 -3.82 -15.07
N ILE A 197 -0.22 -3.74 -13.74
CA ILE A 197 -0.68 -4.86 -12.91
C ILE A 197 -2.21 -4.89 -12.97
N PRO A 198 -2.83 -6.01 -13.38
CA PRO A 198 -4.28 -6.09 -13.52
C PRO A 198 -5.00 -6.13 -12.16
N ALA A 199 -6.30 -5.82 -12.18
CA ALA A 199 -7.18 -6.08 -11.04
C ALA A 199 -7.16 -7.58 -10.67
N GLY A 200 -7.35 -7.89 -9.39
CA GLY A 200 -7.27 -9.25 -8.85
C GLY A 200 -5.85 -9.74 -8.59
N ALA A 201 -4.81 -9.04 -9.06
CA ALA A 201 -3.44 -9.45 -8.80
C ALA A 201 -3.06 -9.33 -7.32
N THR A 202 -2.28 -10.30 -6.82
CA THR A 202 -1.89 -10.42 -5.40
C THR A 202 -0.38 -10.51 -5.23
N ASN A 203 0.07 -10.36 -3.98
CA ASN A 203 1.49 -10.46 -3.59
C ASN A 203 2.41 -9.64 -4.52
N ILE A 204 2.00 -8.41 -4.75
CA ILE A 204 2.72 -7.44 -5.57
C ILE A 204 3.96 -7.02 -4.82
N ASP A 205 5.08 -7.10 -5.52
CA ASP A 205 6.39 -6.74 -5.01
C ASP A 205 7.20 -6.13 -6.16
N VAL A 206 7.37 -4.81 -6.15
CA VAL A 206 8.22 -4.08 -7.07
C VAL A 206 9.36 -3.46 -6.28
N LYS A 207 10.58 -3.67 -6.75
CA LYS A 207 11.81 -3.23 -6.09
C LYS A 207 12.68 -2.49 -7.09
N GLN A 208 13.00 -1.24 -6.79
CA GLN A 208 14.16 -0.54 -7.34
C GLN A 208 15.28 -0.64 -6.31
N ARG A 209 16.51 -0.88 -6.77
CA ARG A 209 17.68 -0.94 -5.90
C ARG A 209 18.72 0.06 -6.36
N SER A 210 19.04 1.01 -5.48
CA SER A 210 20.09 1.99 -5.72
C SER A 210 21.46 1.34 -5.81
N HIS A 211 22.39 2.02 -6.49
CA HIS A 211 23.76 1.54 -6.56
C HIS A 211 24.43 1.60 -5.18
N PRO A 212 25.30 0.64 -4.84
CA PRO A 212 26.04 0.68 -3.58
C PRO A 212 26.80 2.01 -3.45
N GLY A 213 26.62 2.71 -2.33
CA GLY A 213 27.24 4.01 -2.06
C GLY A 213 26.53 5.21 -2.69
N VAL A 214 25.43 5.01 -3.43
CA VAL A 214 24.66 6.09 -4.08
C VAL A 214 23.30 6.21 -3.39
N GLN A 215 23.05 7.33 -2.69
CA GLN A 215 21.77 7.57 -2.03
C GLN A 215 20.65 7.91 -3.03
N ASN A 216 20.98 8.63 -4.11
CA ASN A 216 20.04 9.03 -5.16
C ASN A 216 20.63 8.64 -6.51
N ASP A 217 20.21 7.50 -7.04
CA ASP A 217 20.70 6.99 -8.33
C ASP A 217 19.89 7.55 -9.53
N GLY A 218 19.04 8.55 -9.27
CA GLY A 218 18.20 9.22 -10.26
C GLY A 218 17.01 8.39 -10.74
N ASN A 219 16.72 7.25 -10.11
CA ASN A 219 15.63 6.35 -10.52
C ASN A 219 14.62 6.15 -9.39
N TYR A 220 13.36 6.50 -9.64
CA TYR A 220 12.30 6.51 -8.62
C TYR A 220 11.04 5.80 -9.11
N LEU A 221 10.46 4.92 -8.29
CA LEU A 221 9.20 4.25 -8.61
C LEU A 221 8.05 5.27 -8.62
N ALA A 222 7.18 5.17 -9.61
CA ALA A 222 5.96 5.94 -9.72
C ALA A 222 4.77 5.00 -9.98
N LEU A 223 3.58 5.45 -9.61
CA LEU A 223 2.36 4.66 -9.72
C LEU A 223 1.23 5.53 -10.24
N LYS A 224 0.53 5.05 -11.26
CA LYS A 224 -0.65 5.72 -11.81
C LYS A 224 -1.81 4.75 -12.02
N THR A 225 -3.02 5.28 -11.97
CA THR A 225 -4.26 4.60 -12.33
C THR A 225 -4.43 4.50 -13.85
N ALA A 226 -5.41 3.71 -14.30
CA ALA A 226 -5.68 3.49 -15.73
C ALA A 226 -6.11 4.76 -16.49
N ASP A 227 -6.70 5.74 -15.80
CA ASP A 227 -7.06 7.06 -16.33
C ASP A 227 -5.87 8.04 -16.38
N GLY A 228 -4.69 7.62 -15.91
CA GLY A 228 -3.46 8.41 -15.94
C GLY A 228 -3.21 9.27 -14.70
N GLN A 229 -4.08 9.22 -13.68
CA GLN A 229 -3.85 9.95 -12.43
C GLN A 229 -2.70 9.31 -11.64
N TYR A 230 -1.73 10.12 -11.21
CA TYR A 230 -0.62 9.64 -10.38
C TYR A 230 -1.06 9.48 -8.92
N LEU A 231 -0.79 8.29 -8.37
CA LEU A 231 -0.94 7.96 -6.96
C LEU A 231 0.38 8.08 -6.19
N LEU A 232 1.51 7.95 -6.90
CA LEU A 232 2.86 8.07 -6.36
C LEU A 232 3.79 8.71 -7.39
N ASN A 233 4.62 9.64 -6.95
CA ASN A 233 5.72 10.26 -7.70
C ASN A 233 5.33 10.80 -9.09
N GLY A 234 4.19 11.48 -9.19
CA GLY A 234 3.74 12.21 -10.37
C GLY A 234 4.28 13.64 -10.43
N ASN A 235 4.20 14.28 -11.61
CA ASN A 235 4.62 15.69 -11.82
C ASN A 235 6.05 16.01 -11.34
N LEU A 236 6.97 15.03 -11.44
CA LEU A 236 8.35 15.13 -10.94
C LEU A 236 8.49 15.38 -9.44
N ALA A 237 7.41 15.22 -8.65
CA ALA A 237 7.43 15.36 -7.20
C ALA A 237 7.75 14.01 -6.56
N ILE A 238 8.94 13.88 -5.95
CA ILE A 238 9.44 12.61 -5.41
C ILE A 238 9.15 12.50 -3.90
N SER A 239 8.50 11.40 -3.50
CA SER A 239 8.20 11.09 -2.10
C SER A 239 9.40 10.43 -1.42
N ALA A 240 10.06 11.18 -0.54
CA ALA A 240 11.25 10.74 0.19
C ALA A 240 10.95 9.67 1.27
N ILE A 241 9.73 9.62 1.79
CA ILE A 241 9.39 8.88 3.00
C ILE A 241 8.43 7.72 2.74
N GLU A 242 8.32 6.81 3.71
CA GLU A 242 7.35 5.71 3.69
C GLU A 242 5.92 6.26 3.56
N GLN A 243 5.13 5.69 2.65
CA GLN A 243 3.77 6.12 2.35
C GLN A 243 2.81 4.95 2.16
N ASP A 244 1.60 5.10 2.72
CA ASP A 244 0.47 4.20 2.45
C ASP A 244 -0.34 4.75 1.27
N ILE A 245 -0.38 4.02 0.17
CA ILE A 245 -1.13 4.38 -1.04
C ILE A 245 -2.45 3.62 -1.02
N LEU A 246 -3.55 4.35 -0.84
CA LEU A 246 -4.90 3.80 -0.72
C LEU A 246 -5.56 3.72 -2.10
N VAL A 247 -6.04 2.53 -2.45
CA VAL A 247 -6.73 2.22 -3.72
C VAL A 247 -7.96 1.37 -3.38
N LYS A 248 -9.16 1.99 -3.37
CA LYS A 248 -10.46 1.34 -3.08
C LYS A 248 -10.39 0.28 -1.97
N GLY A 249 -9.95 0.68 -0.77
CA GLY A 249 -9.85 -0.19 0.41
C GLY A 249 -8.59 -1.07 0.49
N THR A 250 -7.85 -1.25 -0.61
CA THR A 250 -6.53 -1.90 -0.61
C THR A 250 -5.43 -0.86 -0.41
N ILE A 251 -4.40 -1.20 0.38
CA ILE A 251 -3.26 -0.32 0.65
C ILE A 251 -1.99 -0.94 0.07
N LEU A 252 -1.32 -0.19 -0.80
CA LEU A 252 0.04 -0.48 -1.25
C LEU A 252 1.01 0.29 -0.34
N LYS A 253 2.00 -0.41 0.20
CA LYS A 253 3.07 0.22 0.99
C LYS A 253 4.22 0.61 0.07
N TYR A 254 4.64 1.86 0.18
CA TYR A 254 5.82 2.40 -0.48
C TYR A 254 6.87 2.75 0.58
N SER A 255 8.12 2.34 0.37
CA SER A 255 9.21 2.51 1.35
C SER A 255 9.82 3.91 1.42
N GLY A 256 9.53 4.78 0.45
CA GLY A 256 10.25 6.05 0.27
C GLY A 256 11.45 5.93 -0.66
N SER A 257 11.77 7.00 -1.37
CA SER A 257 12.88 7.06 -2.34
C SER A 257 14.27 7.13 -1.70
N ILE A 258 14.37 7.54 -0.44
CA ILE A 258 15.66 7.57 0.29
C ILE A 258 16.11 6.19 0.76
N ALA A 259 15.23 5.18 0.66
CA ALA A 259 15.56 3.82 1.02
C ALA A 259 16.54 3.24 0.00
N THR A 260 17.55 2.51 0.45
CA THR A 260 18.50 1.81 -0.43
C THR A 260 17.83 0.77 -1.34
N LEU A 261 16.66 0.28 -0.89
CA LEU A 261 15.75 -0.55 -1.64
C LEU A 261 14.40 0.13 -1.64
N GLU A 262 14.14 0.91 -2.69
CA GLU A 262 12.82 1.48 -2.93
C GLU A 262 11.86 0.34 -3.31
N ARG A 263 10.78 0.19 -2.54
CA ARG A 263 9.89 -0.97 -2.63
C ARG A 263 8.43 -0.53 -2.60
N LEU A 264 7.68 -1.03 -3.57
CA LEU A 264 6.22 -0.96 -3.61
C LEU A 264 5.66 -2.37 -3.42
N GLN A 265 4.81 -2.58 -2.41
CA GLN A 265 4.27 -3.91 -2.10
C GLN A 265 2.81 -3.90 -1.66
N SER A 266 2.08 -4.96 -2.01
CA SER A 266 0.74 -5.26 -1.50
C SER A 266 0.51 -6.77 -1.44
N PHE A 267 -0.16 -7.24 -0.39
CA PHE A 267 -0.52 -8.65 -0.21
C PHE A 267 -1.95 -8.94 -0.64
N ARG A 268 -2.83 -7.94 -0.59
CA ARG A 268 -4.25 -8.07 -0.92
C ARG A 268 -4.46 -7.94 -2.44
N PRO A 269 -5.54 -8.54 -2.98
CA PRO A 269 -5.91 -8.35 -4.38
C PRO A 269 -6.09 -6.86 -4.72
N LEU A 270 -5.61 -6.45 -5.90
CA LEU A 270 -5.90 -5.12 -6.41
C LEU A 270 -7.36 -5.00 -6.83
N PRO A 271 -8.07 -3.92 -6.45
CA PRO A 271 -9.44 -3.69 -6.88
C PRO A 271 -9.53 -3.16 -8.33
N GLU A 272 -8.46 -2.54 -8.83
CA GLU A 272 -8.40 -1.97 -10.17
C GLU A 272 -6.97 -2.04 -10.73
N PRO A 273 -6.79 -1.99 -12.06
CA PRO A 273 -5.46 -2.05 -12.66
C PRO A 273 -4.64 -0.81 -12.35
N LEU A 274 -3.34 -1.01 -12.08
CA LEU A 274 -2.39 0.05 -11.77
C LEU A 274 -1.14 -0.08 -12.63
N THR A 275 -0.69 1.02 -13.22
CA THR A 275 0.55 1.07 -14.00
C THR A 275 1.70 1.54 -13.12
N VAL A 276 2.70 0.68 -12.99
CA VAL A 276 3.95 0.98 -12.31
C VAL A 276 4.92 1.58 -13.33
N GLN A 277 5.49 2.73 -13.00
CA GLN A 277 6.47 3.43 -13.83
C GLN A 277 7.78 3.62 -13.08
N LEU A 278 8.85 3.84 -13.82
CA LEU A 278 10.12 4.33 -13.32
C LEU A 278 10.35 5.75 -13.83
N LEU A 279 10.45 6.71 -12.92
CA LEU A 279 10.92 8.05 -13.21
C LEU A 279 12.45 8.06 -13.19
N THR A 280 13.08 8.29 -14.34
CA THR A 280 14.52 8.51 -14.47
C THR A 280 14.78 10.00 -14.69
N VAL A 281 15.43 10.67 -13.73
CA VAL A 281 15.77 12.10 -13.83
C VAL A 281 17.13 12.32 -14.50
N PRO A 282 17.34 13.45 -15.20
CA PRO A 282 18.65 13.80 -15.75
C PRO A 282 19.72 13.91 -14.65
N GLY A 283 20.85 13.24 -14.82
CA GLY A 283 21.93 13.18 -13.82
C GLY A 283 22.98 12.11 -14.15
N GLU A 284 23.86 11.78 -13.19
CA GLU A 284 24.80 10.65 -13.33
C GLU A 284 24.03 9.36 -13.65
N VAL A 285 24.35 8.75 -14.81
CA VAL A 285 23.53 7.69 -15.40
C VAL A 285 23.81 6.35 -14.71
N PHE A 286 23.06 6.07 -13.65
CA PHE A 286 23.00 4.73 -13.06
C PHE A 286 21.91 3.91 -13.75
N ARG A 287 22.28 2.74 -14.30
CA ARG A 287 21.29 1.85 -14.93
C ARG A 287 20.28 1.36 -13.89
N PRO A 288 18.97 1.52 -14.10
CA PRO A 288 18.00 1.08 -13.11
C PRO A 288 18.09 -0.42 -12.87
N LYS A 289 17.87 -0.80 -11.61
CA LYS A 289 17.80 -2.21 -11.19
C LYS A 289 16.42 -2.50 -10.64
N VAL A 290 15.44 -2.50 -11.54
CA VAL A 290 14.05 -2.78 -11.17
C VAL A 290 13.75 -4.26 -11.35
N LYS A 291 13.15 -4.87 -10.33
CA LYS A 291 12.57 -6.22 -10.39
C LYS A 291 11.15 -6.17 -9.86
N TYR A 292 10.25 -6.87 -10.54
CA TYR A 292 8.87 -7.00 -10.08
C TYR A 292 8.42 -8.45 -10.07
N THR A 293 7.54 -8.78 -9.13
CA THR A 293 6.82 -10.04 -9.06
C THR A 293 5.40 -9.83 -8.53
N PHE A 294 4.44 -10.56 -9.08
CA PHE A 294 3.06 -10.62 -8.58
C PHE A 294 2.39 -11.91 -9.09
N PHE A 295 1.18 -12.18 -8.63
CA PHE A 295 0.37 -13.31 -9.09
C PHE A 295 -0.90 -12.80 -9.76
N VAL A 296 -1.25 -13.37 -10.91
CA VAL A 296 -2.44 -13.00 -11.69
C VAL A 296 -3.40 -14.18 -11.70
N PRO A 297 -4.69 -13.98 -11.38
CA PRO A 297 -5.71 -15.01 -11.52
C PRO A 297 -5.74 -15.62 -12.93
N ASN A 298 -5.97 -16.93 -13.04
CA ASN A 298 -5.86 -17.64 -14.32
C ASN A 298 -6.94 -17.23 -15.34
N ASP A 299 -8.09 -16.79 -14.86
CA ASP A 299 -9.22 -16.26 -15.62
C ASP A 299 -8.99 -14.86 -16.19
N VAL A 300 -7.94 -14.16 -15.72
CA VAL A 300 -7.54 -12.86 -16.27
C VAL A 300 -6.61 -13.08 -17.46
N ASP A 301 -7.04 -12.60 -18.63
CA ASP A 301 -6.17 -12.50 -19.80
C ASP A 301 -5.13 -11.39 -19.55
N PHE A 302 -3.88 -11.82 -19.43
CA PHE A 302 -2.76 -10.95 -19.15
C PHE A 302 -1.55 -11.48 -19.90
N SER A 303 -1.15 -10.74 -20.92
CA SER A 303 0.14 -10.87 -21.59
C SER A 303 1.08 -9.80 -21.07
N ILE A 304 2.31 -10.20 -20.72
CA ILE A 304 3.39 -9.23 -20.53
C ILE A 304 3.64 -8.66 -21.92
N GLN A 305 3.14 -7.46 -22.20
CA GLN A 305 3.54 -6.77 -23.41
C GLN A 305 5.04 -6.50 -23.28
N ASN A 306 5.85 -7.37 -23.89
CA ASN A 306 7.15 -6.95 -24.35
C ASN A 306 6.89 -5.70 -25.19
N SER A 307 7.61 -4.62 -24.90
CA SER A 307 7.54 -3.34 -25.59
C SER A 307 7.93 -3.39 -27.09
N LYS A 308 7.75 -4.55 -27.75
CA LYS A 308 8.04 -4.80 -29.16
C LYS A 308 6.96 -5.53 -29.95
N GLU A 309 5.85 -6.00 -29.35
CA GLU A 309 4.81 -6.69 -30.14
C GLU A 309 3.41 -6.20 -29.77
N ARG A 310 2.94 -5.22 -30.54
CA ARG A 310 1.51 -4.94 -30.71
C ARG A 310 1.14 -5.12 -32.18
N ALA A 311 1.01 -6.38 -32.58
CA ALA A 311 0.40 -6.90 -33.80
C ALA A 311 0.10 -8.37 -33.49
N THR A 312 -1.09 -8.97 -33.54
CA THR A 312 -2.41 -8.74 -34.14
C THR A 312 -3.41 -9.59 -33.33
N THR A 313 -4.65 -9.19 -33.10
CA THR A 313 -5.92 -9.68 -33.74
C THR A 313 -7.03 -9.25 -32.75
N ASN A 314 -8.19 -8.65 -33.02
CA ASN A 314 -8.98 -8.35 -34.21
C ASN A 314 -9.75 -7.02 -34.01
N VAL A 315 -9.72 -6.15 -35.03
CA VAL A 315 -10.75 -5.19 -35.51
C VAL A 315 -11.44 -4.26 -34.49
N ILE A 316 -10.88 -3.05 -34.31
CA ILE A 316 -11.44 -1.74 -34.74
C ILE A 316 -10.24 -0.88 -35.19
N GLN A 317 -10.33 -0.22 -36.35
CA GLN A 317 -9.26 0.51 -37.07
C GLN A 317 -8.19 1.21 -36.19
N PRO A 318 -6.88 1.05 -36.49
CA PRO A 318 -5.84 1.79 -35.79
C PRO A 318 -5.77 3.21 -36.35
N LEU A 319 -5.86 4.21 -35.47
CA LEU A 319 -5.35 5.54 -35.80
C LEU A 319 -3.82 5.42 -35.86
N ILE A 320 -3.30 5.40 -37.08
CA ILE A 320 -1.88 5.39 -37.39
C ILE A 320 -1.30 6.74 -36.98
N ASN A 321 -0.60 6.81 -35.85
CA ASN A 321 0.02 8.05 -35.38
C ASN A 321 1.47 8.14 -35.87
N ALA A 322 1.81 9.28 -36.47
CA ALA A 322 3.18 9.61 -36.84
C ALA A 322 4.04 9.90 -35.59
N GLN A 323 5.35 9.68 -35.69
CA GLN A 323 6.33 9.82 -34.60
C GLN A 323 7.42 10.85 -34.93
N TRP A 324 7.97 11.50 -33.90
CA TRP A 324 9.10 12.42 -34.06
C TRP A 324 10.40 11.63 -34.24
N VAL A 325 11.07 11.82 -35.37
CA VAL A 325 12.39 11.27 -35.71
C VAL A 325 13.44 12.37 -35.56
N LEU A 326 14.54 12.04 -34.90
CA LEU A 326 15.61 12.97 -34.53
C LEU A 326 16.85 12.68 -35.38
N GLY A 327 17.43 13.73 -35.95
CA GLY A 327 18.75 13.66 -36.58
C GLY A 327 19.87 13.87 -35.57
N ASP A 328 21.10 13.75 -36.08
CA ASP A 328 22.31 14.03 -35.31
C ASP A 328 22.44 15.52 -34.99
N TRP A 329 23.13 15.82 -33.89
CA TRP A 329 23.47 17.18 -33.52
C TRP A 329 24.58 17.72 -34.43
N SER A 330 24.43 18.96 -34.88
CA SER A 330 25.46 19.71 -35.59
C SER A 330 26.69 19.92 -34.73
N GLU A 331 27.79 20.32 -35.36
CA GLU A 331 28.92 20.91 -34.63
C GLU A 331 28.46 22.14 -33.83
N CYS A 332 29.23 22.46 -32.79
CA CYS A 332 28.95 23.63 -31.97
C CYS A 332 29.12 24.89 -32.82
N SER A 333 28.16 25.83 -32.72
CA SER A 333 28.21 27.10 -33.49
C SER A 333 29.43 27.95 -33.18
N SER A 334 30.15 27.64 -32.10
CA SER A 334 31.28 28.41 -31.61
C SER A 334 32.38 27.44 -31.17
N SER A 335 33.61 27.69 -31.61
CA SER A 335 34.80 26.90 -31.22
C SER A 335 35.34 27.28 -29.84
N CYS A 336 34.90 28.41 -29.30
CA CYS A 336 35.16 28.87 -27.94
C CYS A 336 33.99 29.73 -27.45
N GLY A 337 33.83 29.88 -26.14
CA GLY A 337 32.69 30.57 -25.52
C GLY A 337 31.38 29.78 -25.62
N ALA A 338 30.27 30.44 -25.31
CA ALA A 338 28.94 29.85 -25.37
C ALA A 338 28.46 29.74 -26.83
N GLY A 339 28.15 28.53 -27.26
CA GLY A 339 27.60 28.20 -28.56
C GLY A 339 26.32 27.36 -28.47
N TRP A 340 25.78 26.99 -29.63
CA TRP A 340 24.60 26.15 -29.77
C TRP A 340 24.82 25.03 -30.78
N GLN A 341 24.34 23.83 -30.47
CA GLN A 341 24.17 22.74 -31.43
C GLN A 341 22.71 22.65 -31.84
N ARG A 342 22.44 22.31 -33.10
CA ARG A 342 21.09 22.09 -33.63
C ARG A 342 20.94 20.69 -34.22
N ARG A 343 19.73 20.15 -34.25
CA ARG A 343 19.44 18.86 -34.92
C ARG A 343 18.13 18.94 -35.69
N THR A 344 17.92 18.02 -36.62
CA THR A 344 16.63 17.89 -37.29
C THR A 344 15.63 17.16 -36.39
N VAL A 345 14.38 17.62 -36.38
CA VAL A 345 13.26 17.01 -35.63
C VAL A 345 12.07 16.94 -36.59
N GLU A 346 11.91 15.79 -37.22
CA GLU A 346 10.92 15.58 -38.28
C GLU A 346 9.83 14.63 -37.83
N CYS A 347 8.57 15.01 -38.05
CA CYS A 347 7.46 14.09 -37.82
C CYS A 347 7.36 13.15 -39.02
N ARG A 348 7.46 11.84 -38.80
CA ARG A 348 7.38 10.82 -39.86
C ARG A 348 6.30 9.80 -39.55
N ASP A 349 5.57 9.41 -40.58
CA ASP A 349 4.60 8.31 -40.51
C ASP A 349 5.32 6.95 -40.42
N PRO A 350 4.60 5.82 -40.24
CA PRO A 350 5.21 4.49 -40.19
C PRO A 350 5.92 4.06 -41.48
N ASN A 351 5.63 4.70 -42.62
CA ASN A 351 6.29 4.45 -43.90
C ASN A 351 7.54 5.32 -44.08
N GLY A 352 7.90 6.13 -43.07
CA GLY A 352 9.05 7.01 -43.09
C GLY A 352 8.84 8.31 -43.89
N GLN A 353 7.62 8.60 -44.34
CA GLN A 353 7.29 9.84 -45.03
C GLN A 353 7.00 10.97 -44.03
N ALA A 354 7.28 12.21 -44.43
CA ALA A 354 6.99 13.38 -43.60
C ALA A 354 5.48 13.48 -43.32
N SER A 355 5.14 13.64 -42.04
CA SER A 355 3.76 13.75 -41.56
C SER A 355 3.60 15.00 -40.69
N ALA A 356 2.35 15.44 -40.49
CA ALA A 356 1.99 16.54 -39.59
C ALA A 356 1.17 16.07 -38.37
N THR A 357 0.92 14.77 -38.24
CA THR A 357 0.02 14.21 -37.21
C THR A 357 0.69 13.95 -35.87
N CYS A 358 1.98 14.24 -35.72
CA CYS A 358 2.67 14.12 -34.44
C CYS A 358 2.15 15.15 -33.44
N ASN A 359 2.03 14.74 -32.17
CA ASN A 359 1.65 15.64 -31.10
C ASN A 359 2.72 16.73 -30.91
N LYS A 360 2.35 17.98 -31.16
CA LYS A 360 3.23 19.15 -31.03
C LYS A 360 3.70 19.40 -29.59
N ALA A 361 2.91 19.02 -28.58
CA ALA A 361 3.29 19.15 -27.17
C ALA A 361 4.45 18.21 -26.77
N LEU A 362 4.70 17.16 -27.56
CA LEU A 362 5.80 16.21 -27.36
C LEU A 362 6.96 16.44 -28.34
N LYS A 363 6.99 17.57 -29.07
CA LYS A 363 8.06 17.87 -30.02
C LYS A 363 9.39 18.02 -29.27
N PRO A 364 10.40 17.17 -29.54
CA PRO A 364 11.69 17.30 -28.87
C PRO A 364 12.44 18.56 -29.27
N GLU A 365 13.32 19.05 -28.41
CA GLU A 365 14.13 20.24 -28.68
C GLU A 365 15.06 20.02 -29.89
N ASP A 366 15.13 21.02 -30.74
CA ASP A 366 15.96 21.07 -31.95
C ASP A 366 17.24 21.91 -31.76
N ALA A 367 17.45 22.49 -30.57
CA ALA A 367 18.64 23.25 -30.20
C ALA A 367 19.06 22.97 -28.76
N LYS A 368 20.37 22.91 -28.48
CA LYS A 368 20.94 22.82 -27.12
C LYS A 368 22.22 23.66 -27.01
N PRO A 369 22.56 24.19 -25.81
CA PRO A 369 23.81 24.90 -25.61
C PRO A 369 25.02 23.97 -25.69
N CYS A 370 26.14 24.50 -26.17
CA CYS A 370 27.45 23.84 -26.25
C CYS A 370 28.57 24.86 -26.02
N GLY A 371 29.81 24.40 -25.85
CA GLY A 371 30.95 25.29 -25.63
C GLY A 371 30.99 25.86 -24.22
N SER A 372 31.92 25.35 -23.40
CA SER A 372 32.17 25.81 -22.03
C SER A 372 33.60 26.31 -21.83
N GLN A 373 34.39 26.35 -22.90
CA GLN A 373 35.78 26.79 -22.84
C GLN A 373 35.89 28.30 -23.10
N PRO A 374 36.67 29.04 -22.29
CA PRO A 374 36.91 30.46 -22.52
C PRO A 374 37.58 30.67 -23.88
N CYS A 375 37.19 31.73 -24.60
CA CYS A 375 37.91 32.13 -25.80
C CYS A 375 39.31 32.64 -25.45
N PRO A 376 40.35 32.25 -26.20
CA PRO A 376 41.67 32.86 -26.05
C PRO A 376 41.56 34.36 -26.31
N LEU A 377 42.18 35.14 -25.42
CA LEU A 377 42.23 36.60 -25.48
C LEU A 377 43.13 37.10 -26.61
#